data_AF-A0A434LRH4-F1
#
_entry.id   AF-A0A434LRH4-F1
#
_cell.length_a   1.000
_cell.length_b   1.000
_cell.length_c   1.000
_cell.angle_alpha   90.00
_cell.angle_beta   90.00
_cell.angle_gamma   90.00
#
_symmetry.space_group_name_H-M   'P 1'
#
loop_
_entity.id
_entity.type
_entity.pdbx_description
1 polymer ?
#
loop_
_entity_poly.entity_id
_entity_poly.type
_entity_poly.pdbx_seq_one_letter_code
_entity_poly.pdbx_strand_id
1 'polypeptide(L)'
;HGHGKLGNDHPIGSTNRFFAKNLPQREFDPDKARFHLKKAGLSDLKISLSAADAAFPGAVDAAAIYQQNAAKADIRIDVIREPNDGYWDTVWMKKSWSMSYWNGRPTADWMFSQGYAADAAYNEAHWRNARFNELLVSARSELDDAKRLAMYTEMQSICRDDGGEVIPVFANYVSALSRKVGHKKLASNWDLDGFRCAERWWFADA
;
A
#
# COMPACT_ATOMS: atom_id res chain seq x y z
N HIS A 1 -14.60 12.28 8.37
CA HIS A 1 -13.18 12.23 8.81
C HIS A 1 -12.36 11.57 7.70
N GLY A 2 -11.49 12.35 7.04
CA GLY A 2 -10.77 11.97 5.81
C GLY A 2 -9.26 12.02 6.00
N HIS A 3 -8.72 11.24 6.94
CA HIS A 3 -7.30 11.22 7.28
C HIS A 3 -6.53 10.19 6.43
N GLY A 4 -6.60 10.35 5.11
CA GLY A 4 -5.86 9.55 4.17
C GLY A 4 -5.93 10.12 2.76
N LYS A 5 -5.11 9.59 1.87
CA LYS A 5 -5.17 9.85 0.43
C LYS A 5 -5.54 8.58 -0.30
N LEU A 6 -6.28 8.72 -1.39
CA LEU A 6 -6.62 7.62 -2.28
C LEU A 6 -5.32 6.98 -2.81
N GLY A 7 -5.26 5.66 -2.74
CA GLY A 7 -4.22 4.86 -3.39
C GLY A 7 -4.57 4.56 -4.85
N ASN A 8 -3.64 3.96 -5.57
CA ASN A 8 -3.83 3.59 -6.97
C ASN A 8 -3.14 2.26 -7.27
N ASP A 9 -3.21 1.33 -6.31
CA ASP A 9 -2.65 -0.03 -6.39
C ASP A 9 -1.13 -0.08 -6.64
N HIS A 10 -0.40 0.89 -6.08
CA HIS A 10 1.07 0.89 -6.01
C HIS A 10 1.53 1.47 -4.66
N PRO A 11 2.71 1.11 -4.15
CA PRO A 11 3.11 1.38 -2.76
C PRO A 11 3.72 2.77 -2.51
N ILE A 12 3.87 3.58 -3.57
CA ILE A 12 4.54 4.87 -3.49
C ILE A 12 3.53 5.96 -3.17
N GLY A 13 3.62 6.53 -1.97
CA GLY A 13 2.76 7.63 -1.54
C GLY A 13 3.18 9.00 -2.08
N SER A 14 2.25 9.94 -2.11
CA SER A 14 2.43 11.31 -2.67
C SER A 14 3.53 12.17 -2.05
N THR A 15 4.10 11.78 -0.91
CA THR A 15 5.22 12.47 -0.26
C THR A 15 6.58 12.08 -0.84
N ASN A 16 6.66 10.97 -1.58
CA ASN A 16 7.87 10.55 -2.25
C ASN A 16 8.10 11.38 -3.52
N ARG A 17 9.34 11.83 -3.75
CA ARG A 17 9.71 12.65 -4.92
C ARG A 17 9.46 11.96 -6.27
N PHE A 18 9.39 10.63 -6.29
CA PHE A 18 9.16 9.81 -7.47
C PHE A 18 7.73 9.27 -7.58
N PHE A 19 6.78 9.85 -6.84
CA PHE A 19 5.36 9.52 -6.98
C PHE A 19 4.85 9.77 -8.40
N ALA A 20 4.16 8.80 -8.98
CA ALA A 20 3.56 8.84 -10.31
C ALA A 20 2.31 9.73 -10.35
N LYS A 21 2.48 11.04 -10.15
CA LYS A 21 1.41 12.04 -9.99
C LYS A 21 0.40 12.13 -11.15
N ASN A 22 0.79 11.67 -12.35
CA ASN A 22 -0.03 11.74 -13.55
C ASN A 22 -0.65 10.38 -13.92
N LEU A 23 -0.43 9.33 -13.13
CA LEU A 23 -1.05 8.03 -13.37
C LEU A 23 -2.57 8.16 -13.14
N PRO A 24 -3.42 7.77 -14.11
CA PRO A 24 -4.87 7.91 -13.95
C PRO A 24 -5.36 7.17 -12.72
N GLN A 25 -6.28 7.77 -11.97
CA GLN A 25 -6.89 7.12 -10.82
C GLN A 25 -7.75 5.94 -11.28
N ARG A 26 -7.72 4.82 -10.56
CA ARG A 26 -8.69 3.73 -10.77
C ARG A 26 -10.05 4.16 -10.22
N GLU A 27 -11.06 4.05 -11.07
CA GLU A 27 -12.46 4.31 -10.72
C GLU A 27 -13.17 3.01 -10.30
N PHE A 28 -14.20 3.16 -9.49
CA PHE A 28 -15.05 2.04 -9.07
C PHE A 28 -15.98 1.62 -10.22
N ASP A 29 -15.72 0.46 -10.81
CA ASP A 29 -16.48 -0.06 -11.96
C ASP A 29 -16.77 -1.58 -11.83
N PRO A 30 -17.92 -1.94 -11.22
CA PRO A 30 -18.34 -3.34 -11.08
C PRO A 30 -18.64 -4.05 -12.40
N ASP A 31 -19.08 -3.33 -13.43
CA ASP A 31 -19.35 -3.89 -14.76
C ASP A 31 -18.06 -4.34 -15.42
N LYS A 32 -17.02 -3.50 -15.35
CA LYS A 32 -15.69 -3.84 -15.84
C LYS A 32 -15.07 -5.00 -15.06
N ALA A 33 -15.27 -5.05 -13.74
CA ALA A 33 -14.85 -6.19 -12.94
C ALA A 33 -15.54 -7.50 -13.40
N ARG A 34 -16.87 -7.50 -13.61
CA ARG A 34 -17.60 -8.65 -14.19
C ARG A 34 -17.10 -9.03 -15.56
N PHE A 35 -16.83 -8.04 -16.42
CA PHE A 35 -16.30 -8.28 -17.76
C PHE A 35 -14.97 -9.03 -17.70
N HIS A 36 -14.04 -8.61 -16.83
CA HIS A 36 -12.76 -9.30 -16.64
C HIS A 36 -12.92 -10.69 -16.04
N LEU A 37 -13.84 -10.86 -15.08
CA LEU A 37 -14.13 -12.17 -14.49
C LEU A 37 -14.60 -13.18 -15.56
N LYS A 38 -15.56 -12.77 -16.41
CA LYS A 38 -16.03 -13.56 -17.55
C LYS A 38 -14.93 -13.85 -18.56
N LYS A 39 -14.09 -12.86 -18.87
CA LYS A 39 -12.93 -13.03 -19.77
C LYS A 39 -11.93 -14.04 -19.24
N ALA A 40 -11.79 -14.16 -17.92
CA ALA A 40 -10.98 -15.18 -17.26
C ALA A 40 -11.64 -16.57 -17.25
N GLY A 41 -12.85 -16.72 -17.81
CA GLY A 41 -13.60 -17.97 -17.80
C GLY A 41 -14.25 -18.30 -16.45
N LEU A 42 -14.33 -17.31 -15.54
CA LEU A 42 -14.94 -17.46 -14.23
C LEU A 42 -16.36 -16.86 -14.25
N SER A 43 -17.33 -17.59 -13.72
CA SER A 43 -18.73 -17.15 -13.62
C SER A 43 -19.20 -16.96 -12.17
N ASP A 44 -18.49 -17.55 -11.21
CA ASP A 44 -18.70 -17.38 -9.77
C ASP A 44 -17.33 -17.49 -9.11
N LEU A 45 -16.82 -16.38 -8.55
CA LEU A 45 -15.54 -16.35 -7.85
C LEU A 45 -15.79 -16.22 -6.36
N LYS A 46 -15.48 -17.29 -5.61
CA LYS A 46 -15.43 -17.27 -4.16
C LYS A 46 -13.98 -17.19 -3.70
N ILE A 47 -13.65 -16.15 -2.94
CA ILE A 47 -12.32 -15.94 -2.35
C ILE A 47 -12.44 -15.58 -0.88
N SER A 48 -11.45 -15.95 -0.07
CA SER A 48 -11.41 -15.59 1.35
C SER A 48 -10.49 -14.40 1.58
N LEU A 49 -10.90 -13.50 2.47
CA LEU A 49 -10.12 -12.35 2.92
C LEU A 49 -9.94 -12.43 4.43
N SER A 50 -8.74 -12.78 4.88
CA SER A 50 -8.38 -12.77 6.30
C SER A 50 -8.16 -11.35 6.79
N ALA A 51 -8.79 -10.95 7.89
CA ALA A 51 -8.69 -9.61 8.45
C ALA A 51 -8.66 -9.63 9.98
N ALA A 52 -7.78 -8.83 10.55
CA ALA A 52 -7.70 -8.55 11.97
C ALA A 52 -7.36 -7.08 12.18
N ASP A 53 -7.84 -6.47 13.27
CA ASP A 53 -7.52 -5.07 13.59
C ASP A 53 -6.03 -4.88 13.96
N ALA A 54 -5.28 -5.97 14.12
CA ALA A 54 -3.82 -5.95 14.14
C ALA A 54 -3.20 -5.35 12.87
N ALA A 55 -3.83 -5.53 11.70
CA ALA A 55 -3.36 -4.92 10.45
C ALA A 55 -3.54 -3.40 10.48
N PHE A 56 -4.73 -2.93 10.80
CA PHE A 56 -4.97 -1.53 11.13
C PHE A 56 -6.32 -1.40 11.83
N PRO A 57 -6.53 -0.35 12.65
CA PRO A 57 -7.83 -0.08 13.24
C PRO A 57 -8.93 0.00 12.17
N GLY A 58 -9.91 -0.90 12.23
CA GLY A 58 -11.02 -0.97 11.25
C GLY A 58 -10.74 -1.87 10.04
N ALA A 59 -9.71 -2.71 10.07
CA ALA A 59 -9.41 -3.64 8.98
C ALA A 59 -10.53 -4.65 8.73
N VAL A 60 -11.23 -5.10 9.78
CA VAL A 60 -12.38 -6.00 9.64
C VAL A 60 -13.56 -5.29 8.96
N ASP A 61 -13.80 -4.02 9.31
CA ASP A 61 -14.85 -3.21 8.67
C ASP A 61 -14.51 -2.93 7.20
N ALA A 62 -13.23 -2.64 6.90
CA ALA A 62 -12.76 -2.50 5.53
C ALA A 62 -12.98 -3.79 4.71
N ALA A 63 -12.72 -4.96 5.29
CA ALA A 63 -12.99 -6.25 4.66
C ALA A 63 -14.48 -6.44 4.34
N ALA A 64 -15.38 -6.01 5.23
CA ALA A 64 -16.82 -6.03 4.98
C ALA A 64 -17.22 -5.09 3.82
N ILE A 65 -16.59 -3.92 3.71
CA ILE A 65 -16.80 -3.01 2.56
C ILE A 65 -16.33 -3.65 1.26
N TYR A 66 -15.18 -4.33 1.25
CA TYR A 66 -14.73 -5.11 0.10
C TYR A 66 -15.75 -6.17 -0.28
N GLN A 67 -16.24 -6.96 0.68
CA GLN A 67 -17.27 -7.96 0.45
C GLN A 67 -18.54 -7.38 -0.19
N GLN A 68 -19.07 -6.29 0.36
CA GLN A 68 -20.27 -5.64 -0.15
C GLN A 68 -20.10 -5.08 -1.57
N ASN A 69 -18.93 -4.50 -1.87
CA ASN A 69 -18.66 -3.91 -3.18
C ASN A 69 -18.31 -4.96 -4.24
N ALA A 70 -17.55 -5.99 -3.89
CA ALA A 70 -17.20 -7.09 -4.78
C ALA A 70 -18.43 -7.93 -5.16
N ALA A 71 -19.39 -8.08 -4.25
CA ALA A 71 -20.66 -8.76 -4.55
C ALA A 71 -21.45 -8.07 -5.68
N LYS A 72 -21.30 -6.75 -5.83
CA LYS A 72 -21.89 -6.02 -6.96
C LYS A 72 -21.28 -6.43 -8.30
N ALA A 73 -20.16 -7.15 -8.31
CA ALA A 73 -19.43 -7.63 -9.48
C ALA A 73 -19.39 -9.17 -9.60
N ASP A 74 -20.35 -9.87 -8.96
CA ASP A 74 -20.42 -11.34 -8.94
C ASP A 74 -19.18 -12.02 -8.30
N ILE A 75 -18.47 -11.28 -7.44
CA ILE A 75 -17.32 -11.79 -6.67
C ILE A 75 -17.76 -11.94 -5.21
N ARG A 76 -17.72 -13.17 -4.69
CA ARG A 76 -18.06 -13.49 -3.32
C ARG A 76 -16.82 -13.52 -2.44
N ILE A 77 -16.65 -12.49 -1.63
CA ILE A 77 -15.60 -12.46 -0.61
C ILE A 77 -16.14 -13.07 0.69
N ASP A 78 -15.43 -14.07 1.21
CA ASP A 78 -15.65 -14.65 2.53
C ASP A 78 -14.69 -13.99 3.54
N VAL A 79 -15.21 -13.12 4.40
CA VAL A 79 -14.38 -12.38 5.36
C VAL A 79 -14.11 -13.28 6.55
N ILE A 80 -12.83 -13.61 6.75
CA ILE A 80 -12.36 -14.40 7.89
C ILE A 80 -11.81 -13.43 8.93
N ARG A 81 -12.49 -13.32 10.07
CA ARG A 81 -11.98 -12.54 11.19
C ARG A 81 -10.93 -13.35 11.95
N GLU A 82 -9.68 -12.93 11.85
CA GLU A 82 -8.55 -13.59 12.51
C GLU A 82 -8.27 -12.97 13.89
N PRO A 83 -7.63 -13.70 14.81
CA PRO A 83 -7.10 -13.13 16.05
C PRO A 83 -6.04 -12.06 15.76
N ASN A 84 -5.98 -11.04 16.62
CA ASN A 84 -4.92 -10.03 16.55
C ASN A 84 -3.55 -10.60 16.96
N ASP A 85 -3.54 -11.49 17.96
CA ASP A 85 -2.33 -12.13 18.45
C ASP A 85 -1.79 -13.15 17.43
N GLY A 86 -0.49 -13.13 17.19
CA GLY A 86 0.16 -14.01 16.20
C GLY A 86 -0.24 -13.79 14.74
N TYR A 87 -0.98 -12.72 14.41
CA TYR A 87 -1.46 -12.44 13.04
C TYR A 87 -0.32 -12.41 12.00
N TRP A 88 0.79 -11.76 12.34
CA TRP A 88 1.93 -11.60 11.44
C TRP A 88 2.69 -12.91 11.17
N ASP A 89 2.59 -13.87 12.09
CA ASP A 89 3.29 -15.15 11.97
C ASP A 89 2.44 -16.23 11.30
N THR A 90 1.12 -16.14 11.43
CA THR A 90 0.17 -17.21 11.07
C THR A 90 -0.79 -16.86 9.93
N VAL A 91 -0.98 -15.57 9.65
CA VAL A 91 -1.91 -15.08 8.62
C VAL A 91 -1.16 -14.35 7.50
N TRP A 92 -0.42 -13.31 7.86
CA TRP A 92 0.31 -12.48 6.91
C TRP A 92 1.35 -13.31 6.13
N MET A 93 1.30 -13.25 4.81
CA MET A 93 2.12 -14.10 3.91
C MET A 93 1.98 -15.62 4.12
N LYS A 94 0.96 -16.08 4.86
CA LYS A 94 0.63 -17.50 5.06
C LYS A 94 -0.72 -17.86 4.42
N LYS A 95 -1.65 -16.92 4.39
CA LYS A 95 -2.94 -17.03 3.70
C LYS A 95 -2.86 -16.35 2.34
N SER A 96 -3.67 -16.81 1.39
CA SER A 96 -3.65 -16.32 0.02
C SER A 96 -4.01 -14.84 -0.13
N TRP A 97 -4.90 -14.32 0.74
CA TRP A 97 -5.26 -12.91 0.75
C TRP A 97 -5.63 -12.46 2.16
N SER A 98 -4.97 -11.41 2.63
CA SER A 98 -5.13 -10.88 3.97
C SER A 98 -5.01 -9.37 3.99
N MET A 99 -5.66 -8.71 4.94
CA MET A 99 -5.40 -7.30 5.22
C MET A 99 -4.00 -7.12 5.80
N SER A 100 -3.25 -6.16 5.28
CA SER A 100 -1.94 -5.78 5.79
C SER A 100 -1.75 -4.28 5.66
N TYR A 101 -0.60 -3.79 6.10
CA TYR A 101 -0.20 -2.41 5.89
C TYR A 101 1.32 -2.34 5.74
N TRP A 102 1.76 -1.27 5.08
CA TRP A 102 3.17 -0.92 5.01
C TRP A 102 3.39 0.53 5.41
N ASN A 103 4.41 0.74 6.22
CA ASN A 103 4.93 2.08 6.45
C ASN A 103 5.73 2.53 5.22
N GLY A 104 5.56 3.80 4.82
CA GLY A 104 6.36 4.40 3.74
C GLY A 104 7.87 4.24 3.99
N ARG A 105 8.65 4.23 2.90
CA ARG A 105 10.11 4.20 2.95
C ARG A 105 10.69 5.54 2.44
N PRO A 106 11.85 5.98 2.95
CA PRO A 106 12.55 7.18 2.46
C PRO A 106 12.81 7.21 0.96
N THR A 107 13.02 6.05 0.31
CA THR A 107 13.23 5.94 -1.13
C THR A 107 12.25 4.96 -1.76
N ALA A 108 11.92 5.18 -3.05
CA ALA A 108 11.10 4.25 -3.82
C ALA A 108 11.80 2.89 -3.98
N ASP A 109 13.11 2.89 -4.26
CA ASP A 109 13.95 1.68 -4.33
C ASP A 109 13.81 0.81 -3.08
N TRP A 110 13.83 1.39 -1.88
CA TRP A 110 13.76 0.63 -0.65
C TRP A 110 12.38 -0.02 -0.44
N MET A 111 11.31 0.64 -0.88
CA MET A 111 9.97 0.05 -0.86
C MET A 111 9.90 -1.13 -1.85
N PHE A 112 10.26 -0.88 -3.12
CA PHE A 112 10.18 -1.89 -4.17
C PHE A 112 11.11 -3.09 -3.94
N SER A 113 12.31 -2.87 -3.41
CA SER A 113 13.26 -3.96 -3.13
C SER A 113 12.81 -4.89 -2.00
N GLN A 114 12.04 -4.38 -1.03
CA GLN A 114 11.58 -5.18 0.11
C GLN A 114 10.26 -5.89 -0.14
N GLY A 115 9.33 -5.25 -0.86
CA GLY A 115 7.96 -5.75 -1.02
C GLY A 115 7.64 -6.30 -2.41
N TYR A 116 8.42 -6.00 -3.45
CA TYR A 116 7.98 -6.27 -4.84
C TYR A 116 9.04 -6.92 -5.73
N ALA A 117 10.32 -6.87 -5.34
CA ALA A 117 11.33 -7.60 -6.09
C ALA A 117 11.00 -9.09 -6.09
N ALA A 118 11.34 -9.77 -7.19
CA ALA A 118 10.97 -11.16 -7.44
C ALA A 118 11.34 -12.11 -6.28
N ASP A 119 12.47 -11.84 -5.62
CA ASP A 119 13.02 -12.66 -4.54
C ASP A 119 12.99 -11.93 -3.20
N ALA A 120 12.17 -10.87 -3.06
CA ALA A 120 12.06 -10.13 -1.82
C ALA A 120 11.40 -10.98 -0.74
N ALA A 121 11.98 -10.99 0.46
CA ALA A 121 11.50 -11.80 1.58
C ALA A 121 10.06 -11.44 2.02
N TYR A 122 9.63 -10.20 1.74
CA TYR A 122 8.31 -9.69 2.11
C TYR A 122 7.43 -9.40 0.88
N ASN A 123 7.64 -10.13 -0.23
CA ASN A 123 6.75 -10.08 -1.39
C ASN A 123 5.43 -10.78 -1.08
N GLU A 124 4.45 -10.02 -0.59
CA GLU A 124 3.15 -10.52 -0.12
C GLU A 124 2.35 -11.20 -1.23
N ALA A 125 2.41 -10.64 -2.44
CA ALA A 125 1.70 -11.17 -3.60
C ALA A 125 2.36 -12.41 -4.22
N HIS A 126 3.57 -12.78 -3.78
CA HIS A 126 4.42 -13.77 -4.47
C HIS A 126 4.56 -13.47 -5.98
N TRP A 127 4.55 -12.18 -6.32
CA TRP A 127 4.46 -11.69 -7.68
C TRP A 127 5.84 -11.56 -8.32
N ARG A 128 5.97 -11.94 -9.60
CA ARG A 128 7.23 -11.87 -10.34
C ARG A 128 6.98 -11.28 -11.73
N ASN A 129 7.48 -10.08 -11.97
CA ASN A 129 7.41 -9.42 -13.28
C ASN A 129 8.82 -9.03 -13.77
N ALA A 130 9.22 -9.54 -14.93
CA ALA A 130 10.57 -9.38 -15.45
C ALA A 130 10.92 -7.90 -15.71
N ARG A 131 10.00 -7.14 -16.30
CA ARG A 131 10.21 -5.72 -16.62
C ARG A 131 10.34 -4.87 -15.36
N PHE A 132 9.50 -5.13 -14.36
CA PHE A 132 9.60 -4.46 -13.07
C PHE A 132 10.98 -4.66 -12.43
N ASN A 133 11.50 -5.89 -12.44
CA ASN A 133 12.78 -6.23 -11.82
C ASN A 133 13.99 -5.65 -12.59
N GLU A 134 13.91 -5.59 -13.94
CA GLU A 134 14.89 -4.90 -14.77
C GLU A 134 14.95 -3.39 -14.45
N LEU A 135 13.77 -2.76 -14.36
CA LEU A 135 13.65 -1.34 -14.00
C LEU A 135 14.17 -1.06 -12.60
N LEU A 136 13.89 -1.94 -11.63
CA LEU A 136 14.33 -1.76 -10.24
C LEU A 136 15.86 -1.63 -10.14
N VAL A 137 16.59 -2.53 -10.80
CA VAL A 137 18.06 -2.49 -10.81
C VAL A 137 18.57 -1.24 -11.54
N SER A 138 18.01 -0.96 -12.71
CA SER A 138 18.46 0.14 -13.56
C SER A 138 18.19 1.51 -12.90
N ALA A 139 17.00 1.70 -12.33
CA ALA A 139 16.59 2.92 -11.65
C ALA A 139 17.37 3.16 -10.36
N ARG A 140 17.96 2.13 -9.75
CA ARG A 140 18.86 2.31 -8.60
C ARG A 140 20.13 3.07 -8.97
N SER A 141 20.67 2.80 -10.16
CA SER A 141 21.91 3.40 -10.68
C SER A 141 21.73 4.69 -11.48
N GLU A 142 20.50 5.04 -11.86
CA GLU A 142 20.22 6.26 -12.63
C GLU A 142 20.42 7.53 -11.79
N LEU A 143 21.19 8.47 -12.33
CA LEU A 143 21.57 9.73 -11.68
C LEU A 143 20.74 10.92 -12.17
N ASP A 144 20.14 10.81 -13.37
CA ASP A 144 19.21 11.80 -13.90
C ASP A 144 17.83 11.61 -13.25
N ASP A 145 17.41 12.58 -12.45
CA ASP A 145 16.15 12.50 -11.71
C ASP A 145 14.91 12.43 -12.62
N ALA A 146 14.95 13.00 -13.83
CA ALA A 146 13.82 12.94 -14.77
C ALA A 146 13.70 11.55 -15.39
N LYS A 147 14.81 10.94 -15.81
CA LYS A 147 14.83 9.55 -16.29
C LYS A 147 14.43 8.58 -15.18
N ARG A 148 14.97 8.78 -13.98
CA ARG A 148 14.66 7.95 -12.81
C ARG A 148 13.18 8.03 -12.43
N LEU A 149 12.58 9.23 -12.49
CA LEU A 149 11.14 9.40 -12.30
C LEU A 149 10.33 8.63 -13.35
N ALA A 150 10.73 8.65 -14.62
CA ALA A 150 10.03 7.92 -15.68
C ALA A 150 10.08 6.40 -15.41
N MET A 151 11.23 5.87 -15.02
CA MET A 151 11.39 4.45 -14.68
C MET A 151 10.52 4.05 -13.49
N TYR A 152 10.53 4.83 -12.39
CA TYR A 152 9.66 4.54 -11.25
C TYR A 152 8.18 4.74 -11.57
N THR A 153 7.83 5.63 -12.50
CA THR A 153 6.45 5.80 -12.97
C THR A 153 5.99 4.55 -13.71
N GLU A 154 6.84 3.99 -14.58
CA GLU A 154 6.57 2.71 -15.26
C GLU A 154 6.40 1.57 -14.23
N MET A 155 7.29 1.47 -13.23
CA MET A 155 7.16 0.48 -12.15
C MET A 155 5.85 0.62 -11.38
N GLN A 156 5.43 1.85 -11.04
CA GLN A 156 4.14 2.11 -10.38
C GLN A 156 2.95 1.71 -11.25
N SER A 157 3.02 1.94 -12.57
CA SER A 157 1.99 1.49 -13.51
C SER A 157 1.94 -0.04 -13.59
N ILE A 158 3.09 -0.71 -13.61
CA ILE A 158 3.16 -2.18 -13.61
C ILE A 158 2.53 -2.74 -12.33
N CYS A 159 2.88 -2.22 -11.15
CA CYS A 159 2.22 -2.62 -9.90
C CYS A 159 0.71 -2.42 -9.97
N ARG A 160 0.27 -1.25 -10.46
CA ARG A 160 -1.15 -0.92 -10.58
C ARG A 160 -1.91 -1.89 -11.48
N ASP A 161 -1.33 -2.28 -12.61
CA ASP A 161 -2.03 -2.99 -13.69
C ASP A 161 -1.80 -4.52 -13.69
N ASP A 162 -0.69 -5.00 -13.13
CA ASP A 162 -0.27 -6.41 -13.13
C ASP A 162 0.10 -6.93 -11.72
N GLY A 163 0.20 -6.05 -10.72
CA GLY A 163 0.53 -6.44 -9.34
C GLY A 163 -0.58 -7.25 -8.66
N GLY A 164 -0.19 -8.01 -7.64
CA GLY A 164 -1.13 -8.85 -6.86
C GLY A 164 -1.68 -8.20 -5.60
N GLU A 165 -1.42 -6.91 -5.39
CA GLU A 165 -1.85 -6.16 -4.19
C GLU A 165 -2.94 -5.15 -4.53
N VAL A 166 -3.85 -4.92 -3.58
CA VAL A 166 -4.88 -3.87 -3.68
C VAL A 166 -4.56 -2.82 -2.61
N ILE A 167 -4.23 -1.61 -3.06
CA ILE A 167 -3.75 -0.52 -2.19
C ILE A 167 -4.70 0.66 -2.35
N PRO A 168 -5.83 0.65 -1.62
CA PRO A 168 -6.90 1.64 -1.81
C PRO A 168 -6.58 2.98 -1.12
N VAL A 169 -5.68 2.99 -0.14
CA VAL A 169 -5.48 4.16 0.72
C VAL A 169 -4.06 4.27 1.26
N PHE A 170 -3.58 5.50 1.35
CA PHE A 170 -2.44 5.90 2.16
C PHE A 170 -2.96 6.64 3.39
N ALA A 171 -2.90 6.01 4.57
CA ALA A 171 -3.33 6.63 5.82
C ALA A 171 -2.35 7.74 6.25
N ASN A 172 -2.88 8.80 6.84
CA ASN A 172 -2.05 9.84 7.46
C ASN A 172 -1.60 9.36 8.86
N TYR A 173 -0.35 9.65 9.23
CA TYR A 173 0.01 9.66 10.64
C TYR A 173 -0.67 10.85 11.31
N VAL A 174 -1.46 10.58 12.36
CA VAL A 174 -2.18 11.59 13.12
C VAL A 174 -1.67 11.55 14.55
N SER A 175 -1.06 12.65 14.99
CA SER A 175 -0.57 12.80 16.35
C SER A 175 -1.09 14.09 16.96
N ALA A 176 -1.31 14.09 18.27
CA ALA A 176 -1.57 15.30 19.04
C ALA A 176 -0.27 15.76 19.71
N LEU A 177 -0.01 17.07 19.65
CA LEU A 177 1.14 17.69 20.30
C LEU A 177 0.66 18.80 21.25
N SER A 178 1.23 18.84 22.46
CA SER A 178 1.00 19.95 23.38
C SER A 178 1.50 21.26 22.76
N ARG A 179 0.77 22.36 22.96
CA ARG A 179 1.22 23.70 22.54
C ARG A 179 2.55 24.13 23.19
N LYS A 180 2.94 23.46 24.28
CA LYS A 180 4.23 23.68 24.97
C LYS A 180 5.41 22.97 24.30
N VAL A 181 5.20 22.30 23.16
CA VAL A 181 6.28 21.61 22.43
C VAL A 181 6.42 22.25 21.06
N GLY A 182 7.60 22.81 20.80
CA GLY A 182 8.00 23.34 19.50
C GLY A 182 8.68 22.26 18.65
N HIS A 183 8.50 22.37 17.33
CA HIS A 183 9.15 21.53 16.34
C HIS A 183 9.37 22.29 15.02
N LYS A 184 10.32 21.83 14.21
CA LYS A 184 10.46 22.29 12.81
C LYS A 184 9.45 21.59 11.90
N LYS A 185 9.49 21.81 10.58
CA LYS A 185 8.70 21.02 9.62
C LYS A 185 8.90 19.53 9.88
N LEU A 186 7.82 18.83 10.22
CA LEU A 186 7.84 17.40 10.51
C LEU A 186 8.24 16.61 9.26
N ALA A 187 9.02 15.55 9.48
CA ALA A 187 9.31 14.53 8.50
C ALA A 187 8.01 13.86 8.06
N SER A 188 7.97 13.44 6.80
CA SER A 188 6.78 12.82 6.19
C SER A 188 6.77 11.30 6.31
N ASN A 189 7.63 10.73 7.17
CA ASN A 189 7.77 9.29 7.38
C ASN A 189 7.72 8.98 8.88
N TRP A 190 6.94 7.96 9.24
CA TRP A 190 6.77 7.41 10.59
C TRP A 190 6.30 8.42 11.65
N ASP A 191 5.98 7.91 12.83
CA ASP A 191 5.58 8.73 13.98
C ASP A 191 6.75 9.55 14.54
N LEU A 192 6.41 10.55 15.37
CA LEU A 192 7.37 11.33 16.15
C LEU A 192 8.51 11.95 15.31
N ASP A 193 8.14 12.57 14.18
CA ASP A 193 9.10 13.22 13.25
C ASP A 193 10.14 12.23 12.70
N GLY A 194 9.69 11.06 12.28
CA GLY A 194 10.58 9.98 11.82
C GLY A 194 11.42 9.39 12.95
N PHE A 195 10.85 9.29 14.15
CA PHE A 195 11.54 8.96 15.41
C PHE A 195 12.68 9.91 15.81
N ARG A 196 12.68 11.15 15.28
CA ARG A 196 13.73 12.15 15.57
C ARG A 196 13.27 13.26 16.52
N CYS A 197 12.11 13.10 17.18
CA CYS A 197 11.60 14.08 18.13
C CYS A 197 12.61 14.46 19.22
N ALA A 198 13.38 13.50 19.72
CA ALA A 198 14.41 13.72 20.76
C ALA A 198 15.52 14.70 20.32
N GLU A 199 15.77 14.82 19.01
CA GLU A 199 16.81 15.70 18.44
C GLU A 199 16.25 17.01 17.88
N ARG A 200 14.95 17.04 17.56
CA ARG A 200 14.34 18.09 16.72
C ARG A 200 13.25 18.88 17.42
N TRP A 201 12.74 18.41 18.55
CA TRP A 201 11.68 19.06 19.30
C TRP A 201 12.24 19.68 20.58
N TRP A 202 11.56 20.70 21.09
CA TRP A 202 11.95 21.40 22.31
C TRP A 202 10.72 21.84 23.10
N PHE A 203 10.88 22.16 24.38
CA PHE A 203 9.82 22.85 25.11
C PHE A 203 9.75 24.29 24.61
N ALA A 204 8.61 24.66 24.04
CA ALA A 204 8.35 26.04 23.66
C ALA A 204 8.10 26.85 24.94
N ASP A 205 8.65 28.06 25.00
CA ASP A 205 8.27 29.03 26.02
C ASP A 205 6.76 29.30 25.91
N ALA A 206 6.08 29.35 27.06
CA ALA A 206 4.62 29.38 27.17
C ALA A 206 3.99 30.63 26.56
#